data_AF-A0A3C0QQ96-F1
#
_entry.id   AF-A0A3C0QQ96-F1
#
_cell.length_a   1.000
_cell.length_b   1.000
_cell.length_c   1.000
_cell.angle_alpha   90.00
_cell.angle_beta   90.00
_cell.angle_gamma   90.00
#
_symmetry.space_group_name_H-M   'P 1'
#
loop_
_entity.id
_entity.type
_entity.pdbx_description
1 polymer ?
#
loop_
_entity_poly.entity_id
_entity_poly.type
_entity_poly.pdbx_seq_one_letter_code
_entity_poly.pdbx_strand_id
1 'polypeptide(L)'
;MNFTEYLTKIREKSLSFQEFSEESAKTEFVLPFFAELGYDTTDSKVFCQDYSYGRKIADFAILENETPLMVIFMEQSGKISRFNTQQVPENTVYMLTNGIRYQMFLDRKEKDPFFTFSLTENEPDEYEYLLPLLCYGTFQGKETAEDIMTMQYIRKVQKILFAELISPSDELLDFLEKKGGKIPDSMREHMRSVTASAIRDTLQQNNISEYYSTYQQVSAISAQIQTASLCWLPDCHCQEEDTHDVLRVHIYTSANKKIGIVKIKKSDFTMQFRDLSKGAPTIHILESPEEFTELIQKISSERGNEK
;
A
#
# COMPACT_ATOMS: atom_id res chain seq x y z
N MET A 1 1.75 -17.22 -18.54
CA MET A 1 0.33 -17.22 -18.12
C MET A 1 -0.35 -16.09 -18.86
N ASN A 2 -1.41 -16.38 -19.62
CA ASN A 2 -2.19 -15.36 -20.32
C ASN A 2 -3.61 -15.39 -19.75
N PHE A 3 -3.83 -14.66 -18.65
CA PHE A 3 -5.12 -14.63 -17.96
C PHE A 3 -6.25 -14.20 -18.89
N THR A 4 -5.99 -13.28 -19.82
CA THR A 4 -6.96 -12.83 -20.83
C THR A 4 -7.53 -13.99 -21.67
N GLU A 5 -6.69 -14.93 -22.09
CA GLU A 5 -7.12 -16.09 -22.89
C GLU A 5 -7.98 -17.05 -22.04
N TYR A 6 -7.56 -17.32 -20.80
CA TYR A 6 -8.32 -18.12 -19.85
C TYR A 6 -9.69 -17.49 -19.55
N LEU A 7 -9.75 -16.19 -19.26
CA LEU A 7 -10.99 -15.47 -18.97
C LEU A 7 -11.97 -15.51 -20.16
N THR A 8 -11.45 -15.40 -21.38
CA THR A 8 -12.26 -15.52 -22.61
C THR A 8 -12.91 -16.89 -22.71
N LYS A 9 -12.13 -17.96 -22.50
CA LYS A 9 -12.62 -19.34 -22.51
C LYS A 9 -13.67 -19.60 -21.42
N ILE A 10 -13.46 -19.07 -20.22
CA ILE A 10 -14.43 -19.22 -19.12
C ILE A 10 -15.74 -18.48 -19.42
N ARG A 11 -15.68 -17.30 -20.04
CA ARG A 11 -16.87 -16.57 -20.49
C ARG A 11 -17.71 -17.39 -21.44
N GLU A 12 -17.10 -17.94 -22.49
CA GLU A 12 -17.80 -18.80 -23.45
C GLU A 12 -18.42 -20.02 -22.77
N LYS A 13 -17.68 -20.67 -21.87
CA LYS A 13 -18.17 -21.81 -21.09
C LYS A 13 -19.35 -21.43 -20.21
N SER A 14 -19.29 -20.29 -19.53
CA SER A 14 -20.34 -19.84 -18.61
C SER A 14 -21.69 -19.61 -19.29
N LEU A 15 -21.69 -19.20 -20.57
CA LEU A 15 -22.94 -19.02 -21.35
C LEU A 15 -23.72 -20.33 -21.53
N SER A 16 -23.06 -21.48 -21.42
CA SER A 16 -23.71 -22.79 -21.54
C SER A 16 -24.35 -23.30 -20.24
N PHE A 17 -24.13 -22.63 -19.11
CA PHE A 17 -24.66 -23.01 -17.81
C PHE A 17 -25.60 -21.92 -17.26
N GLN A 18 -26.92 -22.14 -17.35
CA GLN A 18 -27.91 -21.23 -16.74
C GLN A 18 -27.88 -21.29 -15.20
N GLU A 19 -27.74 -22.50 -14.64
CA GLU A 19 -27.54 -22.76 -13.21
C GLU A 19 -26.64 -23.99 -13.07
N PHE A 20 -25.81 -24.02 -12.04
CA PHE A 20 -24.93 -25.15 -11.74
C PHE A 20 -24.86 -25.40 -10.22
N SER A 21 -24.63 -26.65 -9.83
CA SER A 21 -24.45 -27.02 -8.42
C SER A 21 -23.10 -26.55 -7.87
N GLU A 22 -22.96 -26.46 -6.54
CA GLU A 22 -21.68 -26.15 -5.89
C GLU A 22 -20.57 -27.13 -6.33
N GLU A 23 -20.85 -28.44 -6.37
CA GLU A 23 -19.91 -29.48 -6.81
C GLU A 23 -19.50 -29.32 -8.29
N SER A 24 -20.45 -28.99 -9.15
CA SER A 24 -20.16 -28.66 -10.55
C SER A 24 -19.30 -27.40 -10.64
N ALA A 25 -19.57 -26.37 -9.84
CA ALA A 25 -18.81 -25.13 -9.85
C ALA A 25 -17.36 -25.32 -9.41
N LYS A 26 -17.15 -26.14 -8.36
CA LYS A 26 -15.84 -26.55 -7.87
C LYS A 26 -15.00 -27.11 -9.01
N THR A 27 -15.56 -28.08 -9.74
CA THR A 27 -14.84 -28.81 -10.80
C THR A 27 -14.67 -27.99 -12.08
N GLU A 28 -15.71 -27.28 -12.50
CA GLU A 28 -15.75 -26.64 -13.82
C GLU A 28 -15.14 -25.24 -13.84
N PHE A 29 -15.08 -24.55 -12.69
CA PHE A 29 -14.62 -23.17 -12.58
C PHE A 29 -13.51 -22.98 -11.55
N VAL A 30 -13.70 -23.39 -10.30
CA VAL A 30 -12.77 -23.08 -9.20
C VAL A 30 -11.43 -23.81 -9.36
N LEU A 31 -11.44 -25.14 -9.54
CA LEU A 31 -10.22 -25.92 -9.72
C LEU A 31 -9.42 -25.44 -10.96
N PRO A 32 -10.03 -25.23 -12.14
CA PRO A 32 -9.32 -24.65 -13.28
C PRO A 32 -8.76 -23.25 -13.01
N PHE A 33 -9.46 -22.41 -12.25
CA PHE A 33 -8.99 -21.07 -11.92
C PHE A 33 -7.73 -21.11 -11.07
N PHE A 34 -7.72 -21.90 -9.99
CA PHE A 34 -6.52 -22.03 -9.15
C PHE A 34 -5.38 -22.77 -9.85
N ALA A 35 -5.68 -23.71 -10.75
CA ALA A 35 -4.66 -24.28 -11.63
C ALA A 35 -4.03 -23.22 -12.54
N GLU A 36 -4.84 -22.30 -13.11
CA GLU A 36 -4.34 -21.17 -13.90
C GLU A 36 -3.59 -20.13 -13.05
N LEU A 37 -3.83 -20.05 -11.74
CA LEU A 37 -2.99 -19.28 -10.80
C LEU A 37 -1.68 -20.00 -10.45
N GLY A 38 -1.46 -21.22 -10.97
CA GLY A 38 -0.24 -21.99 -10.78
C GLY A 38 -0.23 -22.89 -9.54
N TYR A 39 -1.37 -23.08 -8.86
CA TYR A 39 -1.47 -24.03 -7.76
C TYR A 39 -1.60 -25.46 -8.30
N ASP A 40 -0.89 -26.41 -7.68
CA ASP A 40 -1.15 -27.82 -7.89
C ASP A 40 -2.41 -28.21 -7.11
N THR A 41 -3.54 -28.28 -7.81
CA THR A 41 -4.84 -28.62 -7.22
C THR A 41 -4.98 -30.09 -6.83
N THR A 42 -3.97 -30.92 -7.14
CA THR A 42 -3.91 -32.33 -6.74
C THR A 42 -3.06 -32.54 -5.48
N ASP A 43 -2.18 -31.60 -5.15
CA ASP A 43 -1.37 -31.66 -3.93
C ASP A 43 -2.11 -31.01 -2.75
N SER A 44 -2.68 -31.86 -1.90
CA SER A 44 -3.35 -31.46 -0.65
C SER A 44 -2.49 -30.64 0.32
N LYS A 45 -1.16 -30.62 0.17
CA LYS A 45 -0.26 -29.79 0.99
C LYS A 45 -0.19 -28.35 0.54
N VAL A 46 -0.62 -28.06 -0.69
CA VAL A 46 -0.63 -26.72 -1.28
C VAL A 46 -2.07 -26.24 -1.47
N PHE A 47 -2.94 -27.11 -2.01
CA PHE A 47 -4.35 -26.83 -2.25
C PHE A 47 -5.20 -27.97 -1.69
N CYS A 48 -5.71 -27.78 -0.48
CA CYS A 48 -6.44 -28.79 0.26
C CYS A 48 -7.94 -28.69 -0.02
N GLN A 49 -8.59 -29.79 -0.42
CA GLN A 49 -10.05 -29.90 -0.48
C GLN A 49 -10.61 -30.34 0.87
N ASP A 50 -11.81 -29.89 1.21
CA ASP A 50 -12.50 -30.21 2.48
C ASP A 50 -11.62 -29.90 3.73
N TYR A 51 -10.96 -28.75 3.71
CA TYR A 51 -10.03 -28.36 4.77
C TYR A 51 -10.75 -28.13 6.10
N SER A 52 -10.39 -28.95 7.11
CA SER A 52 -10.96 -28.83 8.45
C SER A 52 -10.15 -27.90 9.34
N TYR A 53 -10.84 -26.92 9.93
CA TYR A 53 -10.29 -26.06 10.98
C TYR A 53 -11.26 -26.03 12.16
N GLY A 54 -10.82 -26.55 13.31
CA GLY A 54 -11.67 -26.70 14.49
C GLY A 54 -12.88 -27.63 14.24
N ARG A 55 -14.11 -27.09 14.27
CA ARG A 55 -15.36 -27.83 14.02
C ARG A 55 -15.99 -27.54 12.65
N LYS A 56 -15.24 -26.85 11.78
CA LYS A 56 -15.73 -26.36 10.50
C LYS A 56 -14.89 -26.95 9.37
N ILE A 57 -15.49 -26.98 8.19
CA ILE A 57 -14.90 -27.49 6.96
C ILE A 57 -15.09 -26.37 5.94
N ALA A 58 -13.98 -25.92 5.35
CA ALA A 58 -13.99 -25.10 4.15
C ALA A 58 -13.92 -26.02 2.93
N ASP A 59 -14.49 -25.59 1.80
CA ASP A 59 -14.44 -26.36 0.56
C ASP A 59 -13.00 -26.49 0.06
N PHE A 60 -12.22 -25.41 0.16
CA PHE A 60 -10.79 -25.44 -0.12
C PHE A 60 -9.96 -24.61 0.86
N ALA A 61 -8.66 -24.89 0.91
CA ALA A 61 -7.67 -24.03 1.53
C ALA A 61 -6.37 -24.00 0.73
N ILE A 62 -5.77 -22.81 0.65
CA ILE A 62 -4.39 -22.64 0.20
C ILE A 62 -3.50 -22.70 1.43
N LEU A 63 -2.55 -23.63 1.42
CA LEU A 63 -1.70 -23.96 2.54
C LEU A 63 -0.24 -23.59 2.26
N GLU A 64 0.43 -23.09 3.27
CA GLU A 64 1.88 -22.97 3.31
C GLU A 64 2.36 -23.54 4.65
N ASN A 65 3.26 -24.52 4.61
CA ASN A 65 3.76 -25.21 5.80
C ASN A 65 2.65 -25.68 6.75
N GLU A 66 1.61 -26.33 6.19
CA GLU A 66 0.41 -26.82 6.90
C GLU A 66 -0.46 -25.72 7.53
N THR A 67 -0.15 -24.44 7.30
CA THR A 67 -0.90 -23.29 7.81
C THR A 67 -1.74 -22.66 6.68
N PRO A 68 -3.03 -22.36 6.90
CA PRO A 68 -3.87 -21.80 5.86
C PRO A 68 -3.58 -20.31 5.63
N LEU A 69 -3.10 -19.97 4.43
CA LEU A 69 -2.99 -18.59 3.97
C LEU A 69 -4.35 -18.05 3.53
N MET A 70 -5.16 -18.90 2.90
CA MET A 70 -6.52 -18.60 2.48
C MET A 70 -7.45 -19.80 2.69
N VAL A 71 -8.67 -19.54 3.15
CA VAL A 71 -9.78 -20.52 3.11
C VAL A 71 -10.85 -20.07 2.13
N ILE A 72 -11.40 -21.01 1.38
CA ILE A 72 -12.35 -20.74 0.29
C ILE A 72 -13.65 -21.47 0.58
N PHE A 73 -14.76 -20.74 0.56
CA PHE A 73 -16.10 -21.27 0.74
C PHE A 73 -16.90 -21.12 -0.55
N MET A 74 -17.61 -22.18 -0.90
CA MET A 74 -18.55 -22.19 -1.99
C MET A 74 -19.89 -21.61 -1.55
N GLU A 75 -20.51 -20.87 -2.46
CA GLU A 75 -21.88 -20.39 -2.33
C GLU A 75 -22.72 -20.89 -3.52
N GLN A 76 -24.02 -20.98 -3.30
CA GLN A 76 -24.97 -21.40 -4.33
C GLN A 76 -24.95 -20.47 -5.55
N SER A 77 -25.16 -21.04 -6.74
CA SER A 77 -25.24 -20.25 -7.98
C SER A 77 -26.25 -19.11 -7.86
N GLY A 78 -25.88 -17.92 -8.37
CA GLY A 78 -26.71 -16.72 -8.32
C GLY A 78 -26.78 -15.99 -6.97
N LYS A 79 -26.15 -16.49 -5.89
CA LYS A 79 -26.06 -15.77 -4.61
C LYS A 79 -24.64 -15.88 -4.04
N ILE A 80 -24.14 -14.77 -3.49
CA ILE A 80 -23.07 -14.80 -2.51
C ILE A 80 -23.66 -14.14 -1.27
N SER A 81 -24.00 -14.95 -0.28
CA SER A 81 -24.61 -14.47 0.96
C SER A 81 -23.53 -14.07 1.96
N ARG A 82 -23.91 -13.32 3.02
CA ARG A 82 -22.96 -13.00 4.09
C ARG A 82 -22.62 -14.26 4.88
N PHE A 83 -21.39 -14.73 4.74
CA PHE A 83 -20.83 -15.80 5.56
C PHE A 83 -20.72 -15.37 7.02
N ASN A 84 -20.92 -16.30 7.96
CA ASN A 84 -20.69 -16.03 9.38
C ASN A 84 -19.18 -16.00 9.66
N THR A 85 -18.61 -14.81 9.52
CA THR A 85 -17.18 -14.53 9.59
C THR A 85 -16.52 -14.96 10.89
N GLN A 86 -17.26 -15.01 12.02
CA GLN A 86 -16.74 -15.36 13.35
C GLN A 86 -16.03 -16.72 13.42
N GLN A 87 -16.22 -17.56 12.41
CA GLN A 87 -15.73 -18.93 12.34
C GLN A 87 -14.38 -19.05 11.65
N VAL A 88 -13.94 -18.05 10.86
CA VAL A 88 -12.64 -18.06 10.17
C VAL A 88 -11.50 -17.86 11.17
N PRO A 89 -10.33 -18.53 11.00
CA PRO A 89 -9.14 -18.26 11.82
C PRO A 89 -8.72 -16.79 11.77
N GLU A 90 -8.18 -16.27 12.87
CA GLU A 90 -7.67 -14.90 12.91
C GLU A 90 -6.48 -14.74 11.96
N ASN A 91 -6.36 -13.55 11.35
CA ASN A 91 -5.32 -13.21 10.36
C ASN A 91 -5.29 -14.09 9.10
N THR A 92 -6.32 -14.90 8.84
CA THR A 92 -6.45 -15.67 7.59
C THR A 92 -7.34 -14.91 6.60
N VAL A 93 -6.92 -14.89 5.33
CA VAL A 93 -7.77 -14.39 4.23
C VAL A 93 -8.86 -15.42 3.98
N TYR A 94 -10.09 -14.98 3.75
CA TYR A 94 -11.13 -15.90 3.28
C TYR A 94 -11.79 -15.39 2.01
N MET A 95 -12.23 -16.35 1.20
CA MET A 95 -12.83 -16.13 -0.10
C MET A 95 -14.20 -16.79 -0.15
N LEU A 96 -15.20 -16.05 -0.59
CA LEU A 96 -16.52 -16.57 -0.94
C LEU A 96 -16.63 -16.59 -2.46
N THR A 97 -17.05 -17.71 -3.04
CA THR A 97 -17.22 -17.81 -4.49
C THR A 97 -18.33 -18.76 -4.88
N ASN A 98 -18.98 -18.46 -6.00
CA ASN A 98 -19.83 -19.41 -6.71
C ASN A 98 -19.14 -19.94 -7.98
N GLY A 99 -17.82 -19.84 -8.08
CA GLY A 99 -17.02 -20.20 -9.26
C GLY A 99 -16.93 -19.11 -10.33
N ILE A 100 -17.88 -18.16 -10.38
CA ILE A 100 -17.86 -17.04 -11.33
C ILE A 100 -17.47 -15.74 -10.64
N ARG A 101 -18.12 -15.42 -9.51
CA ARG A 101 -17.85 -14.23 -8.71
C ARG A 101 -17.01 -14.64 -7.50
N TYR A 102 -16.03 -13.81 -7.17
CA TYR A 102 -15.08 -14.03 -6.09
C TYR A 102 -15.09 -12.81 -5.19
N GLN A 103 -15.28 -13.02 -3.89
CA GLN A 103 -15.26 -11.98 -2.86
C GLN A 103 -14.24 -12.35 -1.79
N MET A 104 -13.24 -11.50 -1.59
CA MET A 104 -12.16 -11.71 -0.64
C MET A 104 -12.28 -10.77 0.55
N PHE A 105 -11.98 -11.31 1.72
CA PHE A 105 -12.13 -10.63 3.00
C PHE A 105 -10.88 -10.86 3.86
N LEU A 106 -10.55 -9.86 4.65
CA LEU A 106 -9.41 -9.88 5.56
C LEU A 106 -9.93 -9.87 6.99
N ASP A 107 -9.56 -10.88 7.78
CA ASP A 107 -10.03 -11.04 9.16
C ASP A 107 -11.55 -11.25 9.29
N ARG A 108 -11.95 -11.94 10.35
CA ARG A 108 -13.34 -12.26 10.68
C ARG A 108 -14.21 -11.06 11.07
N LYS A 109 -13.63 -9.87 11.23
CA LYS A 109 -14.36 -8.67 11.68
C LYS A 109 -14.88 -7.82 10.53
N GLU A 110 -14.28 -7.95 9.35
CA GLU A 110 -14.65 -7.16 8.19
C GLU A 110 -16.02 -7.57 7.64
N LYS A 111 -16.86 -6.57 7.36
CA LYS A 111 -18.24 -6.79 6.89
C LYS A 111 -18.35 -6.79 5.37
N ASP A 112 -17.41 -6.14 4.72
CA ASP A 112 -17.41 -5.88 3.29
C ASP A 112 -16.11 -6.43 2.69
N PRO A 113 -16.17 -7.02 1.48
CA PRO A 113 -14.98 -7.59 0.85
C PRO A 113 -14.01 -6.48 0.45
N PHE A 114 -12.72 -6.72 0.68
CA PHE A 114 -11.68 -5.77 0.25
C PHE A 114 -11.37 -5.89 -1.24
N PHE A 115 -11.66 -7.05 -1.85
CA PHE A 115 -11.48 -7.28 -3.27
C PHE A 115 -12.60 -8.16 -3.81
N THR A 116 -13.19 -7.76 -4.93
CA THR A 116 -14.26 -8.50 -5.60
C THR A 116 -14.03 -8.47 -7.10
N PHE A 117 -14.16 -9.61 -7.75
CA PHE A 117 -14.09 -9.70 -9.21
C PHE A 117 -15.01 -10.80 -9.74
N SER A 118 -15.35 -10.67 -11.02
CA SER A 118 -16.13 -11.66 -11.76
C SER A 118 -15.37 -12.08 -13.00
N LEU A 119 -15.27 -13.39 -13.24
CA LEU A 119 -14.64 -13.93 -14.44
C LEU A 119 -15.44 -13.54 -15.71
N THR A 120 -16.74 -13.27 -15.57
CA THR A 120 -17.65 -13.09 -16.71
C THR A 120 -18.28 -11.70 -16.82
N GLU A 121 -18.43 -10.97 -15.71
CA GLU A 121 -19.24 -9.74 -15.68
C GLU A 121 -18.42 -8.44 -15.69
N ASN A 122 -17.21 -8.45 -15.14
CA ASN A 122 -16.35 -7.27 -15.06
C ASN A 122 -15.52 -7.11 -16.34
N GLU A 123 -15.13 -5.88 -16.69
CA GLU A 123 -14.07 -5.67 -17.68
C GLU A 123 -12.75 -6.21 -17.09
N PRO A 124 -12.04 -7.15 -17.76
CA PRO A 124 -10.84 -7.79 -17.22
C PRO A 124 -9.79 -6.79 -16.72
N ASP A 125 -9.60 -5.69 -17.45
CA ASP A 125 -8.63 -4.62 -17.14
C ASP A 125 -8.81 -4.01 -15.74
N GLU A 126 -10.02 -4.09 -15.16
CA GLU A 126 -10.35 -3.60 -13.83
C GLU A 126 -9.74 -4.41 -12.69
N TYR A 127 -9.37 -5.68 -12.91
CA TYR A 127 -8.87 -6.57 -11.85
C TYR A 127 -7.74 -7.50 -12.28
N GLU A 128 -7.52 -7.72 -13.59
CA GLU A 128 -6.51 -8.64 -14.12
C GLU A 128 -5.10 -8.30 -13.64
N TYR A 129 -4.81 -7.00 -13.48
CA TYR A 129 -3.54 -6.51 -12.92
C TYR A 129 -3.26 -6.97 -11.48
N LEU A 130 -4.28 -7.40 -10.72
CA LEU A 130 -4.15 -7.91 -9.35
C LEU A 130 -4.01 -9.43 -9.32
N LEU A 131 -4.41 -10.15 -10.36
CA LEU A 131 -4.32 -11.62 -10.41
C LEU A 131 -2.89 -12.15 -10.20
N PRO A 132 -1.81 -11.50 -10.69
CA PRO A 132 -0.44 -11.93 -10.40
C PRO A 132 -0.12 -12.03 -8.91
N LEU A 133 -0.76 -11.22 -8.06
CA LEU A 133 -0.58 -11.26 -6.61
C LEU A 133 -1.19 -12.53 -5.99
N LEU A 134 -2.18 -13.14 -6.65
CA LEU A 134 -2.83 -14.36 -6.18
C LEU A 134 -2.12 -15.65 -6.63
N CYS A 135 -1.12 -15.55 -7.50
CA CYS A 135 -0.41 -16.70 -8.04
C CYS A 135 0.38 -17.48 -6.99
N TYR A 136 0.56 -18.78 -7.24
CA TYR A 136 1.45 -19.62 -6.43
C TYR A 136 2.86 -19.02 -6.34
N GLY A 137 3.44 -19.04 -5.14
CA GLY A 137 4.74 -18.45 -4.83
C GLY A 137 4.75 -16.92 -4.68
N THR A 138 3.66 -16.23 -5.05
CA THR A 138 3.51 -14.77 -4.85
C THR A 138 2.55 -14.46 -3.70
N PHE A 139 1.48 -15.23 -3.57
CA PHE A 139 0.48 -15.02 -2.52
C PHE A 139 1.05 -15.35 -1.12
N GLN A 140 0.97 -14.37 -0.22
CA GLN A 140 1.48 -14.38 1.16
C GLN A 140 0.36 -14.04 2.16
N GLY A 141 -0.86 -14.52 1.90
CA GLY A 141 -1.99 -14.34 2.81
C GLY A 141 -2.32 -12.87 3.08
N LYS A 142 -2.15 -12.45 4.33
CA LYS A 142 -2.49 -11.10 4.80
C LYS A 142 -1.67 -10.00 4.13
N GLU A 143 -0.36 -10.21 3.93
CA GLU A 143 0.51 -9.22 3.30
C GLU A 143 0.02 -8.89 1.88
N THR A 144 -0.31 -9.93 1.11
CA THR A 144 -0.89 -9.76 -0.22
C THR A 144 -2.26 -9.06 -0.20
N ALA A 145 -3.09 -9.31 0.81
CA ALA A 145 -4.36 -8.57 0.95
C ALA A 145 -4.11 -7.07 1.14
N GLU A 146 -3.11 -6.69 1.95
CA GLU A 146 -2.69 -5.31 2.17
C GLU A 146 -2.13 -4.67 0.89
N ASP A 147 -1.35 -5.43 0.11
CA ASP A 147 -0.85 -4.99 -1.19
C ASP A 147 -2.00 -4.74 -2.19
N ILE A 148 -2.97 -5.65 -2.28
CA ILE A 148 -4.15 -5.51 -3.14
C ILE A 148 -4.95 -4.27 -2.76
N MET A 149 -5.21 -4.05 -1.46
CA MET A 149 -5.91 -2.85 -0.97
C MET A 149 -5.14 -1.57 -1.33
N THR A 150 -3.82 -1.59 -1.18
CA THR A 150 -2.94 -0.46 -1.53
C THR A 150 -2.99 -0.16 -3.03
N MET A 151 -2.88 -1.17 -3.89
CA MET A 151 -2.95 -1.03 -5.34
C MET A 151 -4.31 -0.50 -5.82
N GLN A 152 -5.40 -1.00 -5.24
CA GLN A 152 -6.75 -0.49 -5.52
C GLN A 152 -6.88 0.99 -5.12
N TYR A 153 -6.35 1.36 -3.95
CA TYR A 153 -6.35 2.74 -3.49
C TYR A 153 -5.54 3.65 -4.42
N ILE A 154 -4.35 3.23 -4.84
CA ILE A 154 -3.52 3.96 -5.81
C ILE A 154 -4.28 4.18 -7.11
N ARG A 155 -4.89 3.14 -7.70
CA ARG A 155 -5.67 3.28 -8.93
C ARG A 155 -6.87 4.20 -8.76
N LYS A 156 -7.56 4.11 -7.62
CA LYS A 156 -8.67 5.00 -7.29
C LYS A 156 -8.22 6.46 -7.27
N VAL A 157 -7.13 6.76 -6.57
CA VAL A 157 -6.56 8.11 -6.50
C VAL A 157 -6.12 8.58 -7.88
N GLN A 158 -5.41 7.76 -8.65
CA GLN A 158 -4.98 8.10 -10.01
C GLN A 158 -6.17 8.43 -10.92
N LYS A 159 -7.24 7.64 -10.87
CA LYS A 159 -8.46 7.87 -11.65
C LYS A 159 -9.10 9.21 -11.30
N ILE A 160 -9.22 9.52 -10.01
CA ILE A 160 -9.77 10.80 -9.52
C ILE A 160 -8.89 11.96 -9.99
N LEU A 161 -7.58 11.89 -9.75
CA LEU A 161 -6.64 12.95 -10.14
C LEU A 161 -6.61 13.18 -11.66
N PHE A 162 -6.70 12.11 -12.45
CA PHE A 162 -6.75 12.21 -13.91
C PHE A 162 -8.04 12.90 -14.37
N ALA A 163 -9.18 12.61 -13.74
CA ALA A 163 -10.44 13.30 -14.02
C ALA A 163 -10.33 14.79 -13.67
N GLU A 164 -9.79 15.13 -12.50
CA GLU A 164 -9.56 16.51 -12.06
C GLU A 164 -8.59 17.27 -12.97
N LEU A 165 -7.57 16.59 -13.52
CA LEU A 165 -6.62 17.17 -14.47
C LEU A 165 -7.28 17.56 -15.80
N ILE A 166 -8.20 16.73 -16.29
CA ILE A 166 -8.89 16.97 -17.56
C ILE A 166 -9.98 18.02 -17.38
N SER A 167 -10.78 17.87 -16.33
CA SER A 167 -11.95 18.69 -16.05
C SER A 167 -12.08 18.87 -14.54
N PRO A 168 -11.44 19.91 -13.97
CA PRO A 168 -11.52 20.21 -12.54
C PRO A 168 -12.97 20.29 -12.05
N SER A 169 -13.26 19.60 -10.95
CA SER A 169 -14.58 19.57 -10.35
C SER A 169 -14.91 20.88 -9.61
N ASP A 170 -16.19 21.06 -9.29
CA ASP A 170 -16.61 22.16 -8.42
C ASP A 170 -16.01 22.00 -7.01
N GLU A 171 -15.85 20.77 -6.51
CA GLU A 171 -15.19 20.52 -5.22
C GLU A 171 -13.73 21.00 -5.24
N LEU A 172 -13.00 20.79 -6.34
CA LEU A 172 -11.62 21.27 -6.47
C LEU A 172 -11.57 22.80 -6.54
N LEU A 173 -12.48 23.44 -7.28
CA LEU A 173 -12.56 24.91 -7.33
C LEU A 173 -12.88 25.50 -5.95
N ASP A 174 -13.82 24.92 -5.21
CA ASP A 174 -14.17 25.35 -3.85
C ASP A 174 -12.99 25.20 -2.89
N PHE A 175 -12.23 24.11 -3.01
CA PHE A 175 -10.99 23.92 -2.26
C PHE A 175 -9.97 25.03 -2.54
N LEU A 176 -9.78 25.38 -3.82
CA LEU A 176 -8.87 26.46 -4.23
C LEU A 176 -9.36 27.82 -3.73
N GLU A 177 -10.67 28.11 -3.80
CA GLU A 177 -11.26 29.34 -3.27
C GLU A 177 -10.99 29.51 -1.77
N LYS A 178 -11.14 28.42 -1.01
CA LYS A 178 -10.88 28.41 0.44
C LYS A 178 -9.42 28.74 0.76
N LYS A 179 -8.48 28.43 -0.13
CA LYS A 179 -7.04 28.65 0.07
C LYS A 179 -6.53 29.94 -0.58
N GLY A 180 -7.12 30.37 -1.69
CA GLY A 180 -6.62 31.44 -2.57
C GLY A 180 -7.55 32.65 -2.74
N GLY A 181 -8.76 32.62 -2.17
CA GLY A 181 -9.73 33.71 -2.26
C GLY A 181 -10.91 33.39 -3.19
N LYS A 182 -12.02 34.10 -3.00
CA LYS A 182 -13.28 33.84 -3.72
C LYS A 182 -13.14 33.98 -5.24
N ILE A 183 -13.70 33.05 -5.98
CA ILE A 183 -13.91 33.17 -7.43
C ILE A 183 -15.34 33.72 -7.64
N PRO A 184 -15.52 34.77 -8.43
CA PRO A 184 -16.87 35.22 -8.80
C PRO A 184 -17.62 34.13 -9.57
N ASP A 185 -18.90 33.90 -9.25
CA ASP A 185 -19.72 32.86 -9.90
C ASP A 185 -19.73 32.99 -11.44
N SER A 186 -19.73 34.22 -11.95
CA SER A 186 -19.70 34.52 -13.39
C SER A 186 -18.40 34.10 -14.08
N MET A 187 -17.31 33.90 -13.34
CA MET A 187 -16.01 33.48 -13.83
C MET A 187 -15.72 32.01 -13.60
N ARG A 188 -16.61 31.28 -12.92
CA ARG A 188 -16.31 29.93 -12.44
C ARG A 188 -15.95 28.95 -13.55
N GLU A 189 -16.67 28.98 -14.67
CA GLU A 189 -16.35 28.15 -15.86
C GLU A 189 -15.00 28.51 -16.48
N HIS A 190 -14.71 29.80 -16.59
CA HIS A 190 -13.42 30.26 -17.10
C HIS A 190 -12.29 29.83 -16.17
N MET A 191 -12.48 29.95 -14.85
CA MET A 191 -11.51 29.50 -13.85
C MET A 191 -11.32 27.98 -13.85
N ARG A 192 -12.35 27.19 -14.18
CA ARG A 192 -12.19 25.74 -14.40
C ARG A 192 -11.20 25.46 -15.52
N SER A 193 -11.38 26.11 -16.67
CA SER A 193 -10.48 25.98 -17.81
C SER A 193 -9.05 26.43 -17.49
N VAL A 194 -8.90 27.56 -16.80
CA VAL A 194 -7.59 28.07 -16.34
C VAL A 194 -6.95 27.10 -15.36
N THR A 195 -7.71 26.53 -14.42
CA THR A 195 -7.23 25.54 -13.45
C THR A 195 -6.70 24.30 -14.17
N ALA A 196 -7.44 23.77 -15.14
CA ALA A 196 -7.00 22.62 -15.93
C ALA A 196 -5.67 22.90 -16.65
N SER A 197 -5.54 24.09 -17.25
CA SER A 197 -4.29 24.52 -17.89
C SER A 197 -3.14 24.63 -16.89
N ALA A 198 -3.37 25.30 -15.76
CA ALA A 198 -2.35 25.52 -14.74
C ALA A 198 -1.84 24.21 -14.14
N ILE A 199 -2.73 23.23 -13.87
CA ILE A 199 -2.31 21.90 -13.41
C ILE A 199 -1.43 21.24 -14.48
N ARG A 200 -1.86 21.22 -15.74
CA ARG A 200 -1.09 20.61 -16.84
C ARG A 200 0.28 21.26 -17.01
N ASP A 201 0.33 22.59 -17.00
CA ASP A 201 1.58 23.35 -17.12
C ASP A 201 2.51 23.05 -15.95
N THR A 202 1.97 22.94 -14.73
CA THR A 202 2.74 22.56 -13.54
C THR A 202 3.32 21.15 -13.64
N LEU A 203 2.54 20.18 -14.14
CA LEU A 203 3.01 18.81 -14.36
C LEU A 203 4.10 18.73 -15.43
N GLN A 204 4.07 19.60 -16.44
CA GLN A 204 5.08 19.64 -17.51
C GLN A 204 6.35 20.39 -17.11
N GLN A 205 6.23 21.47 -16.32
CA GLN A 205 7.36 22.30 -15.92
C GLN A 205 8.20 21.68 -14.81
N ASN A 206 7.58 20.88 -13.94
CA ASN A 206 8.29 20.20 -12.87
C ASN A 206 8.53 18.75 -13.30
N ASN A 207 9.77 18.31 -13.42
CA ASN A 207 10.10 16.88 -13.44
C ASN A 207 9.68 16.29 -12.07
N ILE A 208 8.40 15.97 -11.90
CA ILE A 208 7.84 15.51 -10.63
C ILE A 208 8.56 14.24 -10.15
N SER A 209 9.06 13.42 -11.08
CA SER A 209 9.94 12.29 -10.78
C SER A 209 11.22 12.68 -10.04
N GLU A 210 11.82 13.82 -10.36
CA GLU A 210 13.05 14.33 -9.76
C GLU A 210 12.78 14.93 -8.37
N TYR A 211 11.64 15.60 -8.18
CA TYR A 211 11.21 16.06 -6.85
C TYR A 211 10.87 14.89 -5.93
N TYR A 212 10.24 13.84 -6.46
CA TYR A 212 9.87 12.65 -5.70
C TYR A 212 11.09 11.81 -5.31
N SER A 213 12.05 11.61 -6.21
CA SER A 213 13.32 10.94 -5.89
C SER A 213 14.12 11.70 -4.84
N THR A 214 14.16 13.04 -4.94
CA THR A 214 14.77 13.92 -3.94
C THR A 214 14.10 13.74 -2.57
N TYR A 215 12.77 13.73 -2.51
CA TYR A 215 12.03 13.51 -1.27
C TYR A 215 12.31 12.13 -0.66
N GLN A 216 12.33 11.06 -1.47
CA GLN A 216 12.66 9.71 -0.99
C GLN A 216 14.08 9.63 -0.42
N GLN A 217 15.06 10.23 -1.10
CA GLN A 217 16.44 10.28 -0.63
C GLN A 217 16.58 11.06 0.68
N VAL A 218 15.95 12.24 0.78
CA VAL A 218 15.96 13.05 2.01
C VAL A 218 15.28 12.33 3.18
N SER A 219 14.17 11.64 2.92
CA SER A 219 13.48 10.80 3.92
C SER A 219 14.36 9.64 4.41
N ALA A 220 15.05 8.95 3.49
CA ALA A 220 15.99 7.89 3.85
C ALA A 220 17.16 8.40 4.71
N ILE A 221 17.75 9.55 4.35
CA ILE A 221 18.81 10.21 5.14
C ILE A 221 18.28 10.56 6.54
N SER A 222 17.06 11.12 6.64
CA SER A 222 16.45 11.44 7.93
C SER A 222 16.27 10.21 8.82
N ALA A 223 15.76 9.11 8.27
CA ALA A 223 15.58 7.87 9.02
C ALA A 223 16.90 7.32 9.57
N GLN A 224 17.99 7.42 8.80
CA GLN A 224 19.33 7.03 9.25
C GLN A 224 19.83 7.94 10.39
N ILE A 225 19.65 9.25 10.27
CA ILE A 225 19.98 10.21 11.34
C ILE A 225 19.20 9.91 12.62
N GLN A 226 17.90 9.62 12.51
CA GLN A 226 17.07 9.30 13.67
C GLN A 226 17.52 8.00 14.35
N THR A 227 17.84 6.98 13.56
CA THR A 227 18.40 5.71 14.04
C THR A 227 19.73 5.93 14.76
N ALA A 228 20.65 6.68 14.12
CA ALA A 228 21.94 7.03 14.70
C ALA A 228 21.78 7.83 16.00
N SER A 229 20.80 8.74 16.07
CA SER A 229 20.50 9.53 17.26
C SER A 229 20.03 8.64 18.43
N LEU A 230 19.20 7.64 18.18
CA LEU A 230 18.77 6.66 19.18
C LEU A 230 19.94 5.79 19.68
N CYS A 231 20.87 5.42 18.78
CA CYS A 231 22.11 4.73 19.17
C CYS A 231 23.03 5.62 20.02
N TRP A 232 23.05 6.93 19.75
CA TRP A 232 23.82 7.90 20.53
C TRP A 232 23.23 8.11 21.92
N LEU A 233 21.90 8.24 22.01
CA LEU A 233 21.16 8.48 23.25
C LEU A 233 19.88 7.64 23.26
N PRO A 234 19.86 6.52 24.02
CA PRO A 234 18.74 5.57 24.03
C PRO A 234 17.36 6.16 24.36
N ASP A 235 17.33 7.32 25.03
CA ASP A 235 16.10 8.03 25.45
C ASP A 235 15.86 9.35 24.68
N CYS A 236 16.47 9.53 23.51
CA CYS A 236 16.22 10.71 22.68
C CYS A 236 14.97 10.55 21.79
N HIS A 237 14.40 11.68 21.37
CA HIS A 237 13.40 11.69 20.31
C HIS A 237 13.71 12.79 19.29
N CYS A 238 13.27 12.56 18.06
CA CYS A 238 13.48 13.46 16.95
C CYS A 238 12.17 14.12 16.52
N GLN A 239 12.24 15.38 16.10
CA GLN A 239 11.14 16.09 15.43
C GLN A 239 11.62 16.69 14.13
N GLU A 240 10.85 16.50 13.07
CA GLU A 240 11.16 17.04 11.75
C GLU A 240 10.47 18.39 11.52
N GLU A 241 11.19 19.31 10.89
CA GLU A 241 10.67 20.54 10.32
C GLU A 241 11.02 20.58 8.83
N ASP A 242 10.03 20.37 7.97
CA ASP A 242 10.21 20.33 6.53
C ASP A 242 9.83 21.66 5.86
N THR A 243 10.72 22.15 5.00
CA THR A 243 10.55 23.38 4.21
C THR A 243 10.90 23.10 2.74
N HIS A 244 10.64 24.06 1.85
CA HIS A 244 10.88 23.87 0.42
C HIS A 244 12.34 23.48 0.10
N ASP A 245 13.32 24.08 0.76
CA ASP A 245 14.74 23.91 0.44
C ASP A 245 15.47 22.93 1.37
N VAL A 246 14.89 22.64 2.54
CA VAL A 246 15.60 22.04 3.67
C VAL A 246 14.67 21.20 4.54
N LEU A 247 15.14 20.03 4.95
CA LEU A 247 14.59 19.26 6.08
C LEU A 247 15.48 19.46 7.32
N ARG A 248 14.89 19.76 8.48
CA ARG A 248 15.62 19.83 9.77
C ARG A 248 15.16 18.71 10.69
N VAL A 249 16.10 17.92 11.17
CA VAL A 249 15.88 16.92 12.23
C VAL A 249 16.35 17.51 13.56
N HIS A 250 15.41 17.83 14.43
CA HIS A 250 15.66 18.32 15.77
C HIS A 250 15.77 17.15 16.75
N ILE A 251 16.87 17.09 17.51
CA ILE A 251 17.14 16.01 18.46
C ILE A 251 16.96 16.53 19.88
N TYR A 252 16.08 15.86 20.64
CA TYR A 252 15.75 16.20 22.02
C TYR A 252 16.03 15.03 22.95
N THR A 253 16.38 15.36 24.20
CA THR A 253 16.42 14.38 25.31
C THR A 253 14.99 14.06 25.80
N SER A 254 14.84 13.00 26.60
CA SER A 254 13.60 12.67 27.31
C SER A 254 13.07 13.78 28.21
N ALA A 255 13.94 14.69 28.67
CA ALA A 255 13.56 15.89 29.43
C ALA A 255 13.20 17.11 28.54
N ASN A 256 12.95 16.91 27.24
CA ASN A 256 12.68 17.95 26.24
C ASN A 256 13.79 19.02 26.08
N LYS A 257 15.00 18.74 26.55
CA LYS A 257 16.16 19.59 26.27
C LYS A 257 16.68 19.28 24.86
N LYS A 258 16.74 20.31 24.01
CA LYS A 258 17.31 20.24 22.66
C LYS A 258 18.83 20.07 22.72
N ILE A 259 19.35 19.08 22.02
CA ILE A 259 20.78 18.71 22.04
C ILE A 259 21.43 18.71 20.66
N GLY A 260 20.64 18.75 19.60
CA GLY A 260 21.16 18.73 18.24
C GLY A 260 20.16 19.20 17.20
N ILE A 261 20.68 19.67 16.07
CA ILE A 261 19.90 19.90 14.85
C ILE A 261 20.72 19.40 13.68
N VAL A 262 20.18 18.47 12.89
CA VAL A 262 20.75 18.12 11.58
C VAL A 262 19.91 18.81 10.52
N LYS A 263 20.56 19.66 9.72
CA LYS A 263 19.95 20.36 8.57
C LYS A 263 20.38 19.62 7.31
N ILE A 264 19.42 19.15 6.51
CA ILE A 264 19.64 18.46 5.23
C ILE A 264 19.17 19.40 4.12
N LYS A 265 20.04 19.82 3.21
CA LYS A 265 19.62 20.59 2.03
C LYS A 265 19.06 19.64 0.97
N LYS A 266 17.92 19.99 0.37
CA LYS A 266 17.29 19.15 -0.66
C LYS A 266 17.98 19.25 -2.03
N SER A 267 18.72 20.34 -2.28
CA SER A 267 19.37 20.58 -3.58
C SER A 267 20.59 19.72 -3.87
N ASP A 268 21.36 19.39 -2.83
CA ASP A 268 22.67 18.73 -2.94
C ASP A 268 22.89 17.66 -1.87
N PHE A 269 21.86 17.40 -1.04
CA PHE A 269 21.89 16.49 0.10
C PHE A 269 22.97 16.81 1.15
N THR A 270 23.61 17.97 1.07
CA THR A 270 24.62 18.38 2.05
C THR A 270 23.98 18.59 3.42
N MET A 271 24.71 18.18 4.45
CA MET A 271 24.22 18.19 5.81
C MET A 271 25.04 19.12 6.70
N GLN A 272 24.36 19.66 7.70
CA GLN A 272 24.99 20.43 8.76
C GLN A 272 24.43 19.98 10.10
N PHE A 273 25.28 19.42 10.94
CA PHE A 273 24.94 19.11 12.32
C PHE A 273 25.38 20.24 13.24
N ARG A 274 24.42 20.78 13.99
CA ARG A 274 24.66 21.72 15.07
C ARG A 274 24.53 20.98 16.39
N ASP A 275 25.67 20.68 17.02
CA ASP A 275 25.74 20.08 18.35
C ASP A 275 25.47 21.16 19.41
N LEU A 276 24.46 20.92 20.26
CA LEU A 276 24.05 21.77 21.37
C LEU A 276 24.25 21.06 22.73
N SER A 277 24.93 19.91 22.71
CA SER A 277 25.09 19.06 23.87
C SER A 277 26.19 19.57 24.82
N LYS A 278 27.21 20.25 24.29
CA LYS A 278 28.21 21.03 25.03
C LYS A 278 27.76 22.50 25.05
N GLY A 279 28.08 23.24 26.13
CA GLY A 279 27.49 24.56 26.41
C GLY A 279 27.53 25.58 25.25
N ALA A 280 28.61 25.59 24.45
CA ALA A 280 28.69 26.40 23.23
C ALA A 280 28.31 25.57 21.98
N PRO A 281 27.46 26.11 21.08
CA PRO A 281 27.06 25.41 19.86
C PRO A 281 28.28 25.13 18.96
N THR A 282 28.45 23.88 18.56
CA THR A 282 29.48 23.48 17.59
C THR A 282 28.81 23.08 16.29
N ILE A 283 29.38 23.45 15.14
CA ILE A 283 28.81 23.18 13.82
C ILE A 283 29.74 22.25 13.05
N HIS A 284 29.17 21.19 12.52
CA HIS A 284 29.84 20.19 11.70
C HIS A 284 29.16 20.15 10.33
N ILE A 285 29.95 20.18 9.27
CA ILE A 285 29.48 19.95 7.90
C ILE A 285 29.65 18.46 7.65
N LEU A 286 28.63 17.84 7.07
CA LEU A 286 28.57 16.41 6.83
C LEU A 286 28.23 16.18 5.36
N GLU A 287 28.97 15.29 4.72
CA GLU A 287 28.73 14.85 3.35
C GLU A 287 27.78 13.65 3.29
N SER A 288 27.66 12.89 4.39
CA SER A 288 26.82 11.70 4.45
C SER A 288 26.24 11.43 5.86
N PRO A 289 25.15 10.64 5.97
CA PRO A 289 24.58 10.24 7.27
C PRO A 289 25.50 9.28 8.05
N GLU A 290 26.43 8.59 7.38
CA GLU A 290 27.46 7.78 8.03
C GLU A 290 28.45 8.67 8.79
N GLU A 291 28.87 9.81 8.23
CA GLU A 291 29.72 10.79 8.94
C GLU A 291 29.05 11.32 10.21
N PHE A 292 27.72 11.50 10.19
CA PHE A 292 26.97 11.85 11.39
C PHE A 292 27.11 10.75 12.46
N THR A 293 27.00 9.48 12.06
CA THR A 293 27.09 8.32 12.94
C THR A 293 28.49 8.19 13.55
N GLU A 294 29.55 8.37 12.75
CA GLU A 294 30.93 8.37 13.24
C GLU A 294 31.19 9.52 14.22
N LEU A 295 30.67 10.71 13.91
CA LEU A 295 30.83 11.90 14.74
C LEU A 295 30.20 11.72 16.12
N ILE A 296 28.95 11.24 16.20
CA ILE A 296 28.27 11.03 17.48
C ILE A 296 28.88 9.89 18.30
N GLN A 297 29.43 8.85 17.66
CA GLN A 297 30.21 7.81 18.35
C GLN A 297 31.49 8.39 18.98
N LYS A 298 32.20 9.26 18.27
CA LYS A 298 33.38 9.97 18.79
C LYS A 298 33.03 10.89 19.96
N ILE A 299 31.93 11.65 19.85
CA ILE A 299 31.43 12.49 20.95
C ILE A 299 31.08 11.64 22.19
N SER A 300 30.61 10.41 21.99
CA SER A 300 30.24 9.49 23.07
C SER A 300 31.44 8.86 23.75
N SER A 301 32.49 8.48 23.01
CA SER A 301 33.71 7.92 23.57
C SER A 301 34.53 8.95 24.36
N GLU A 302 34.53 10.22 23.93
CA GLU A 302 35.13 11.33 24.68
C GLU A 302 34.44 11.55 26.04
N ARG A 303 33.10 11.37 26.13
CA ARG A 303 32.35 11.45 27.39
C ARG A 303 32.63 10.32 28.38
N GLY A 304 33.06 9.15 27.87
CA GLY A 304 33.42 8.00 28.71
C GLY A 304 34.76 8.16 29.44
N ASN A 305 35.65 9.00 28.92
CA ASN A 305 37.00 9.24 29.46
C ASN A 305 37.10 10.46 30.40
N GLU A 306 36.02 11.24 30.58
CA GLU A 306 35.95 12.39 31.51
C GLU A 306 35.31 12.02 32.88
N LYS A 307 35.18 10.73 33.21
CA LYS A 307 34.71 10.25 34.52
C LYS A 307 35.84 9.70 35.39
#